data_AF-R5ICS0-F1
#
_entry.id   AF-R5ICS0-F1
#
_cell.length_a   1.000
_cell.length_b   1.000
_cell.length_c   1.000
_cell.angle_alpha   90.00
_cell.angle_beta   90.00
_cell.angle_gamma   90.00
#
_symmetry.space_group_name_H-M   'P 1'
#
loop_
_entity.id
_entity.type
_entity.pdbx_description
1 polymer ?
#
loop_
_entity_poly.entity_id
_entity_poly.type
_entity_poly.pdbx_seq_one_letter_code
_entity_poly.pdbx_strand_id
1 'polypeptide(L)'
;MMRKIFILTGAILTAALFLAGCDEQPASPIPPEISEISVSQEKIGVGQQVVLSAKDDVPMSGNLYQIRTTWTINGNQVVEDFTHYHNQGGIGEYTCYYTPSRTGTLNVELNVHMFFVDAPGGEAEKTVSKTTELTVYECDARNSFWGDSVDITLQREPGLSSTPTSEGVYSGQGESSIHAITAYTKTVHLEYTFENEVLVGITESFSVTPSMNRSYQRVFSVFDAALRSLETVYPESADRQAIVNTSDSEYVDLVNRYSNGESLDEQEQTDLGYGMVMGYVRVEATMSSENTGIVLTTNANPDNDAATVILTYSRR
;
A
#
# COMPACT_ATOMS: atom_id res chain seq x y z
N MET A 1 -108.40 2.66 49.12
CA MET A 1 -107.37 3.48 49.78
C MET A 1 -106.51 4.10 48.69
N MET A 2 -106.45 5.44 48.66
CA MET A 2 -105.61 6.40 47.92
C MET A 2 -104.96 6.00 46.57
N ARG A 3 -105.22 6.65 45.42
CA ARG A 3 -105.00 8.05 44.92
C ARG A 3 -103.71 8.20 44.09
N LYS A 4 -103.88 8.82 42.90
CA LYS A 4 -102.97 9.66 42.05
C LYS A 4 -102.43 8.99 40.75
N ILE A 5 -102.68 9.47 39.51
CA ILE A 5 -102.42 10.79 38.85
C ILE A 5 -100.89 11.02 38.77
N PHE A 6 -100.19 11.27 37.65
CA PHE A 6 -100.42 11.50 36.21
C PHE A 6 -99.02 11.79 35.57
N ILE A 7 -98.92 11.73 34.22
CA ILE A 7 -98.01 12.51 33.31
C ILE A 7 -96.54 12.07 33.09
N LEU A 8 -96.30 11.74 31.81
CA LEU A 8 -95.13 11.83 30.93
C LEU A 8 -93.90 12.66 31.37
N THR A 9 -92.71 12.18 30.99
CA THR A 9 -91.70 12.94 30.20
C THR A 9 -90.62 12.01 29.65
N GLY A 10 -90.22 12.23 28.38
CA GLY A 10 -89.22 11.44 27.67
C GLY A 10 -87.77 11.87 27.92
N ALA A 11 -86.82 11.04 27.48
CA ALA A 11 -85.44 11.42 27.27
C ALA A 11 -84.82 10.58 26.15
N ILE A 12 -84.25 11.28 25.18
CA ILE A 12 -83.42 10.82 24.07
C ILE A 12 -82.14 10.22 24.66
N LEU A 13 -81.77 8.98 24.29
CA LEU A 13 -80.43 8.47 24.55
C LEU A 13 -79.55 8.67 23.33
N THR A 14 -78.58 9.55 23.51
CA THR A 14 -77.50 9.93 22.62
C THR A 14 -76.58 8.73 22.33
N ALA A 15 -76.27 8.51 21.06
CA ALA A 15 -75.23 7.60 20.62
C ALA A 15 -73.85 8.12 21.07
N ALA A 16 -73.13 7.32 21.86
CA ALA A 16 -71.70 7.51 22.08
C ALA A 16 -70.95 6.55 21.13
N LEU A 17 -70.55 7.08 19.98
CA LEU A 17 -69.53 6.47 19.13
C LEU A 17 -68.18 6.59 19.87
N PHE A 18 -67.67 5.47 20.40
CA PHE A 18 -66.28 5.36 20.76
C PHE A 18 -65.46 5.33 19.47
N LEU A 19 -64.93 6.49 19.05
CA LEU A 19 -63.78 6.53 18.15
C LEU A 19 -62.55 6.15 18.98
N ALA A 20 -62.29 4.85 19.09
CA ALA A 20 -60.94 4.38 19.38
C ALA A 20 -60.12 4.62 18.11
N GLY A 21 -59.55 5.81 17.98
CA GLY A 21 -58.41 5.99 17.10
C GLY A 21 -57.29 5.14 17.67
N CYS A 22 -56.98 4.00 17.03
CA CYS A 22 -55.66 3.43 17.13
C CYS A 22 -54.72 4.48 16.55
N ASP A 23 -54.11 5.31 17.40
CA ASP A 23 -52.84 5.93 17.04
C ASP A 23 -51.87 4.75 16.92
N GLU A 24 -51.70 4.25 15.69
CA GLU A 24 -50.60 3.34 15.37
C GLU A 24 -49.32 4.10 15.68
N GLN A 25 -48.68 3.75 16.79
CA GLN A 25 -47.39 4.29 17.13
C GLN A 25 -46.45 4.06 15.93
N PRO A 26 -45.75 5.09 15.43
CA PRO A 26 -44.90 4.93 14.26
C PRO A 26 -43.86 3.84 14.49
N ALA A 27 -43.61 3.04 13.46
CA ALA A 27 -42.66 1.93 13.54
C ALA A 27 -41.25 2.46 13.86
N SER A 28 -40.51 1.75 14.72
CA SER A 28 -39.12 2.10 15.01
C SER A 28 -38.27 2.02 13.74
N PRO A 29 -37.43 3.03 13.46
CA PRO A 29 -36.51 2.97 12.33
C PRO A 29 -35.48 1.86 12.54
N ILE A 30 -35.09 1.21 11.45
CA ILE A 30 -34.06 0.18 11.41
C ILE A 30 -32.87 0.77 10.63
N PRO A 31 -31.68 0.89 11.23
CA PRO A 31 -30.50 1.37 10.51
C PRO A 31 -30.04 0.35 9.46
N PRO A 32 -29.21 0.75 8.47
CA PRO A 32 -28.72 -0.19 7.47
C PRO A 32 -27.71 -1.17 8.08
N GLU A 33 -27.56 -2.31 7.44
CA GLU A 33 -26.42 -3.20 7.66
C GLU A 33 -25.33 -2.86 6.63
N ILE A 34 -24.17 -2.40 7.10
CA ILE A 34 -23.08 -1.96 6.24
C ILE A 34 -22.13 -3.12 5.95
N SER A 35 -21.77 -3.26 4.67
CA SER A 35 -20.79 -4.21 4.17
C SER A 35 -19.41 -4.04 4.82
N GLU A 36 -18.50 -4.98 4.59
CA GLU A 36 -17.09 -4.75 4.89
C GLU A 36 -16.55 -3.56 4.08
N ILE A 37 -15.57 -2.86 4.68
CA ILE A 37 -14.85 -1.78 4.00
C ILE A 37 -13.85 -2.44 3.05
N SER A 38 -14.07 -2.23 1.76
CA SER A 38 -13.17 -2.64 0.69
C SER A 38 -12.18 -1.53 0.35
N VAL A 39 -11.05 -1.90 -0.26
CA VAL A 39 -10.03 -0.98 -0.77
C VAL A 39 -9.82 -1.23 -2.26
N SER A 40 -9.56 -0.18 -3.03
CA SER A 40 -9.39 -0.22 -4.50
C SER A 40 -8.23 -1.08 -5.02
N GLN A 41 -7.41 -1.64 -4.15
CA GLN A 41 -6.15 -2.29 -4.48
C GLN A 41 -5.79 -3.33 -3.41
N GLU A 42 -5.08 -4.39 -3.82
CA GLU A 42 -4.75 -5.53 -2.95
C GLU A 42 -3.69 -5.17 -1.88
N LYS A 43 -2.73 -4.31 -2.22
CA LYS A 43 -1.71 -3.80 -1.30
C LYS A 43 -1.74 -2.29 -1.26
N ILE A 44 -1.52 -1.71 -0.08
CA ILE A 44 -1.48 -0.26 0.12
C ILE A 44 -0.04 0.20 0.29
N GLY A 45 0.44 1.05 -0.62
CA GLY A 45 1.76 1.65 -0.53
C GLY A 45 1.73 3.06 0.10
N VAL A 46 2.81 3.45 0.79
CA VAL A 46 3.00 4.85 1.23
C VAL A 46 2.97 5.79 0.02
N GLY A 47 2.21 6.88 0.12
CA GLY A 47 2.04 7.87 -0.94
C GLY A 47 1.01 7.51 -2.00
N GLN A 48 0.42 6.31 -1.94
CA GLN A 48 -0.59 5.87 -2.91
C GLN A 48 -2.00 6.30 -2.48
N GLN A 49 -2.70 7.03 -3.35
CA GLN A 49 -4.12 7.30 -3.10
C GLN A 49 -4.91 6.00 -3.26
N VAL A 50 -5.67 5.65 -2.22
CA VAL A 50 -6.59 4.51 -2.21
C VAL A 50 -8.02 5.01 -2.11
N VAL A 51 -8.95 4.22 -2.65
CA VAL A 51 -10.38 4.42 -2.45
C VAL A 51 -10.88 3.36 -1.49
N LEU A 52 -11.37 3.80 -0.34
CA LEU A 52 -12.07 2.97 0.64
C LEU A 52 -13.56 3.03 0.32
N SER A 53 -14.23 1.89 0.31
CA SER A 53 -15.64 1.83 -0.07
C SER A 53 -16.43 0.82 0.76
N ALA A 54 -17.63 1.21 1.15
CA ALA A 54 -18.63 0.35 1.78
C ALA A 54 -20.02 0.66 1.21
N LYS A 55 -20.96 -0.27 1.35
CA LYS A 55 -22.35 -0.10 0.91
C LYS A 55 -23.31 -0.70 1.93
N ASP A 56 -24.59 -0.35 1.82
CA ASP A 56 -25.64 -1.05 2.55
C ASP A 56 -25.85 -2.45 1.93
N ASP A 57 -25.61 -3.50 2.69
CA ASP A 57 -26.03 -4.86 2.35
C ASP A 57 -27.53 -5.05 2.61
N VAL A 58 -28.03 -4.37 3.65
CA VAL A 58 -29.46 -4.24 3.95
C VAL A 58 -29.80 -2.74 4.06
N PRO A 59 -30.74 -2.23 3.24
CA PRO A 59 -31.12 -0.83 3.31
C PRO A 59 -31.79 -0.49 4.64
N MET A 60 -31.64 0.76 5.06
CA MET A 60 -32.34 1.29 6.23
C MET A 60 -33.85 1.32 5.99
N SER A 61 -34.63 1.30 7.08
CA SER A 61 -36.08 1.53 7.05
C SER A 61 -36.47 2.63 8.03
N GLY A 62 -37.39 3.50 7.61
CA GLY A 62 -37.86 4.64 8.40
C GLY A 62 -37.86 5.93 7.58
N ASN A 63 -38.42 6.99 8.16
CA ASN A 63 -38.49 8.30 7.51
C ASN A 63 -37.20 9.09 7.80
N LEU A 64 -36.18 8.94 6.95
CA LEU A 64 -34.88 9.58 7.14
C LEU A 64 -34.95 11.09 6.87
N TYR A 65 -34.55 11.90 7.85
CA TYR A 65 -34.39 13.35 7.75
C TYR A 65 -33.01 13.74 7.23
N GLN A 66 -31.96 13.18 7.86
CA GLN A 66 -30.58 13.53 7.58
C GLN A 66 -29.68 12.32 7.82
N ILE A 67 -28.65 12.21 7.01
CA ILE A 67 -27.53 11.29 7.22
C ILE A 67 -26.23 12.09 7.25
N ARG A 68 -25.33 11.70 8.15
CA ARG A 68 -23.96 12.24 8.25
C ARG A 68 -23.00 11.08 8.31
N THR A 69 -21.98 11.13 7.47
CA THR A 69 -20.99 10.07 7.34
C THR A 69 -19.64 10.60 7.73
N THR A 70 -18.97 9.90 8.63
CA THR A 70 -17.65 10.28 9.14
C THR A 70 -16.69 9.12 8.91
N TRP A 71 -15.65 9.36 8.13
CA TRP A 71 -14.53 8.43 8.02
C TRP A 71 -13.44 8.85 8.99
N THR A 72 -12.89 7.90 9.75
CA THR A 72 -11.68 8.12 10.53
C THR A 72 -10.58 7.15 10.11
N ILE A 73 -9.35 7.66 10.06
CA ILE A 73 -8.15 6.89 9.76
C ILE A 73 -7.21 7.06 10.95
N ASN A 74 -6.89 5.96 11.64
CA ASN A 74 -6.10 5.97 12.87
C ASN A 74 -6.63 6.98 13.90
N GLY A 75 -7.97 7.06 14.02
CA GLY A 75 -8.67 7.98 14.93
C GLY A 75 -8.76 9.43 14.45
N ASN A 76 -8.17 9.80 13.31
CA ASN A 76 -8.27 11.15 12.76
C ASN A 76 -9.37 11.20 11.71
N GLN A 77 -10.30 12.15 11.84
CA GLN A 77 -11.37 12.34 10.87
C GLN A 77 -10.80 12.80 9.52
N VAL A 78 -11.27 12.17 8.44
CA VAL A 78 -10.99 12.57 7.07
C VAL A 78 -11.84 13.80 6.71
N VAL A 79 -11.24 14.75 6.00
CA VAL A 79 -11.93 15.98 5.56
C VAL A 79 -13.06 15.61 4.60
N GLU A 80 -14.21 16.27 4.74
CA GLU A 80 -15.44 15.98 3.96
C GLU A 80 -15.23 16.05 2.44
N ASP A 81 -14.32 16.90 1.95
CA ASP A 81 -13.99 17.00 0.53
C ASP A 81 -13.41 15.69 -0.07
N PHE A 82 -12.90 14.79 0.77
CA PHE A 82 -12.37 13.48 0.38
C PHE A 82 -13.34 12.34 0.69
N THR A 83 -14.57 12.65 1.10
CA THR A 83 -15.60 11.64 1.35
C THR A 83 -16.81 11.88 0.46
N HIS A 84 -17.52 10.81 0.13
CA HIS A 84 -18.75 10.90 -0.62
C HIS A 84 -19.76 9.91 -0.08
N TYR A 85 -21.02 10.35 -0.02
CA TYR A 85 -22.17 9.52 0.22
C TYR A 85 -23.11 9.65 -0.97
N HIS A 86 -23.46 8.51 -1.55
CA HIS A 86 -24.46 8.43 -2.59
C HIS A 86 -25.56 7.46 -2.17
N ASN A 87 -26.81 7.74 -2.56
CA ASN A 87 -27.90 6.79 -2.39
C ASN A 87 -28.49 6.46 -3.75
N GLN A 88 -28.43 5.18 -4.12
CA GLN A 88 -29.00 4.70 -5.37
C GLN A 88 -29.93 3.52 -5.10
N GLY A 89 -31.21 3.66 -5.48
CA GLY A 89 -32.19 2.59 -5.30
C GLY A 89 -32.45 2.20 -3.83
N GLY A 90 -32.23 3.12 -2.88
CA GLY A 90 -32.38 2.86 -1.45
C GLY A 90 -31.15 2.27 -0.77
N ILE A 91 -30.09 1.97 -1.53
CA ILE A 91 -28.80 1.50 -1.02
C ILE A 91 -27.86 2.69 -0.88
N GLY A 92 -27.34 2.90 0.33
CA GLY A 92 -26.26 3.83 0.60
C GLY A 92 -24.92 3.30 0.11
N GLU A 93 -24.13 4.17 -0.50
CA GLU A 93 -22.75 3.94 -0.91
C GLU A 93 -21.86 4.99 -0.27
N TYR A 94 -20.76 4.54 0.34
CA TYR A 94 -19.85 5.36 1.13
C TYR A 94 -18.46 5.24 0.55
N THR A 95 -17.85 6.35 0.16
CA THR A 95 -16.47 6.35 -0.34
C THR A 95 -15.59 7.33 0.42
N CYS A 96 -14.32 6.97 0.60
CA CYS A 96 -13.28 7.82 1.17
C CYS A 96 -12.00 7.69 0.36
N TYR A 97 -11.45 8.83 -0.07
CA TYR A 97 -10.15 8.92 -0.72
C TYR A 97 -9.08 9.19 0.33
N TYR A 98 -8.03 8.38 0.38
CA TYR A 98 -6.98 8.53 1.37
C TYR A 98 -5.59 8.23 0.79
N THR A 99 -4.59 8.98 1.21
CA THR A 99 -3.19 8.74 0.85
C THR A 99 -2.37 8.56 2.13
N PRO A 100 -1.89 7.34 2.44
CA PRO A 100 -1.09 7.11 3.64
C PRO A 100 0.31 7.72 3.47
N SER A 101 0.85 8.28 4.55
CA SER A 101 2.18 8.90 4.56
C SER A 101 3.25 8.10 5.29
N ARG A 102 2.88 6.94 5.86
CA ARG A 102 3.77 6.07 6.64
C ARG A 102 3.33 4.62 6.56
N THR A 103 4.26 3.71 6.77
CA THR A 103 4.01 2.27 6.85
C THR A 103 3.35 1.85 8.15
N GLY A 104 2.86 0.61 8.16
CA GLY A 104 2.26 -0.05 9.31
C GLY A 104 0.75 -0.14 9.22
N THR A 105 0.12 -0.36 10.37
CA THR A 105 -1.32 -0.58 10.46
C THR A 105 -2.11 0.70 10.18
N LEU A 106 -3.14 0.55 9.35
CA LEU A 106 -4.12 1.57 9.01
C LEU A 106 -5.49 1.13 9.56
N ASN A 107 -5.89 1.70 10.69
CA ASN A 107 -7.21 1.47 11.27
C ASN A 107 -8.21 2.39 10.58
N VAL A 108 -9.19 1.83 9.89
CA VAL A 108 -10.21 2.58 9.16
C VAL A 108 -11.55 2.38 9.86
N GLU A 109 -12.28 3.47 10.06
CA GLU A 109 -13.63 3.44 10.62
C GLU A 109 -14.57 4.31 9.79
N LEU A 110 -15.72 3.75 9.44
CA LEU A 110 -16.86 4.47 8.88
C LEU A 110 -17.94 4.55 9.95
N ASN A 111 -18.36 5.77 10.28
CA ASN A 111 -19.53 6.06 11.12
C ASN A 111 -20.65 6.67 10.27
N VAL A 112 -21.84 6.10 10.36
CA VAL A 112 -23.03 6.58 9.67
C VAL A 112 -24.06 6.98 10.73
N HIS A 113 -24.22 8.29 10.92
CA HIS A 113 -25.19 8.88 11.83
C HIS A 113 -26.46 9.26 11.07
N MET A 114 -27.60 8.78 11.54
CA MET A 114 -28.90 8.97 10.91
C MET A 114 -29.85 9.67 11.88
N PHE A 115 -30.62 10.59 11.32
CA PHE A 115 -31.68 11.32 12.00
C PHE A 115 -33.01 10.98 11.32
N PHE A 116 -33.99 10.53 12.08
CA PHE A 116 -35.30 10.10 11.59
C PHE A 116 -36.41 11.06 12.03
N VAL A 117 -37.38 11.29 11.14
CA VAL A 117 -38.64 11.97 11.45
C VAL A 117 -39.63 10.95 12.00
N ASP A 118 -40.50 11.39 12.91
CA ASP A 118 -41.61 10.61 13.46
C ASP A 118 -41.21 9.28 14.13
N ALA A 119 -39.94 9.14 14.53
CA ALA A 119 -39.50 7.97 15.27
C ALA A 119 -40.09 7.98 16.71
N PRO A 120 -40.33 6.80 17.31
CA PRO A 120 -40.67 6.69 18.73
C PRO A 120 -39.66 7.44 19.63
N GLY A 121 -40.11 7.86 20.81
CA GLY A 121 -39.28 8.63 21.73
C GLY A 121 -37.94 7.93 22.03
N GLY A 122 -36.83 8.62 21.78
CA GLY A 122 -35.46 8.10 21.96
C GLY A 122 -34.88 7.35 20.76
N GLU A 123 -35.65 7.15 19.69
CA GLU A 123 -35.24 6.39 18.49
C GLU A 123 -34.96 7.29 17.28
N ALA A 124 -35.03 8.61 17.45
CA ALA A 124 -34.83 9.60 16.38
C ALA A 124 -33.40 9.64 15.85
N GLU A 125 -32.43 9.11 16.60
CA GLU A 125 -31.03 9.07 16.23
C GLU A 125 -30.51 7.63 16.25
N LYS A 126 -29.87 7.20 15.17
CA LYS A 126 -29.18 5.91 15.09
C LYS A 126 -27.79 6.11 14.53
N THR A 127 -26.85 5.31 15.01
CA THR A 127 -25.49 5.25 14.48
C THR A 127 -25.13 3.81 14.19
N VAL A 128 -24.56 3.57 13.01
CA VAL A 128 -23.91 2.31 12.67
C VAL A 128 -22.46 2.60 12.32
N SER A 129 -21.57 1.71 12.75
CA SER A 129 -20.14 1.86 12.55
C SER A 129 -19.59 0.58 11.92
N LYS A 130 -18.61 0.75 11.03
CA LYS A 130 -17.84 -0.35 10.47
C LYS A 130 -16.36 -0.03 10.61
N THR A 131 -15.57 -1.03 11.00
CA THR A 131 -14.13 -0.91 11.11
C THR A 131 -13.43 -1.95 10.25
N THR A 132 -12.24 -1.61 9.77
CA THR A 132 -11.31 -2.59 9.18
C THR A 132 -9.88 -2.20 9.53
N GLU A 133 -9.00 -3.19 9.53
CA GLU A 133 -7.57 -3.03 9.72
C GLU A 133 -6.86 -3.36 8.41
N LEU A 134 -6.12 -2.40 7.86
CA LEU A 134 -5.34 -2.56 6.63
C LEU A 134 -3.85 -2.39 6.95
N THR A 135 -2.98 -2.89 6.07
CA THR A 135 -1.52 -2.73 6.23
C THR A 135 -0.96 -1.88 5.10
N VAL A 136 -0.16 -0.87 5.46
CA VAL A 136 0.58 -0.01 4.53
C VAL A 136 2.04 -0.45 4.47
N TYR A 137 2.52 -0.69 3.25
CA TYR A 137 3.87 -1.14 2.95
C TYR A 137 4.72 0.01 2.38
N GLU A 138 6.05 -0.10 2.51
CA GLU A 138 6.94 0.84 1.80
C GLU A 138 6.76 0.62 0.30
N CYS A 139 6.62 1.71 -0.46
CA CYS A 139 6.65 1.67 -1.91
C CYS A 139 8.09 1.45 -2.37
N ASP A 140 8.52 0.20 -2.45
CA ASP A 140 9.79 -0.15 -3.04
C ASP A 140 9.66 -1.42 -3.90
N ALA A 141 10.67 -1.66 -4.73
CA ALA A 141 10.77 -2.87 -5.54
C ALA A 141 10.75 -4.17 -4.71
N ARG A 142 11.07 -4.08 -3.40
CA ARG A 142 11.18 -5.20 -2.45
C ARG A 142 9.81 -5.70 -1.98
N ASN A 143 8.84 -4.80 -1.80
CA ASN A 143 7.50 -5.10 -1.30
C ASN A 143 6.50 -5.58 -2.36
N SER A 144 6.96 -5.80 -3.59
CA SER A 144 6.27 -6.63 -4.56
C SER A 144 4.91 -6.05 -4.97
N PHE A 145 4.95 -4.88 -5.61
CA PHE A 145 3.80 -4.33 -6.35
C PHE A 145 3.73 -4.91 -7.78
N TRP A 146 4.02 -6.21 -7.89
CA TRP A 146 3.92 -6.95 -9.14
C TRP A 146 2.45 -7.01 -9.56
N GLY A 147 2.18 -6.82 -10.86
CA GLY A 147 0.80 -6.76 -11.33
C GLY A 147 0.23 -5.35 -11.45
N ASP A 148 0.90 -4.33 -10.90
CA ASP A 148 0.46 -2.96 -11.05
C ASP A 148 0.48 -2.52 -12.51
N SER A 149 -0.51 -1.70 -12.87
CA SER A 149 -0.54 -1.07 -14.18
C SER A 149 0.59 -0.06 -14.35
N VAL A 150 0.88 0.26 -15.61
CA VAL A 150 1.78 1.35 -15.97
C VAL A 150 1.37 2.66 -15.28
N ASP A 151 0.10 3.03 -15.33
CA ASP A 151 -0.39 4.31 -14.77
C ASP A 151 -0.16 4.43 -13.27
N ILE A 152 -0.48 3.37 -12.51
CA ILE A 152 -0.25 3.34 -11.05
C ILE A 152 1.25 3.46 -10.76
N THR A 153 2.08 2.77 -11.54
CA THR A 153 3.53 2.83 -11.34
C THR A 153 4.11 4.21 -11.65
N LEU A 154 3.68 4.85 -12.75
CA LEU A 154 4.13 6.20 -13.12
C LEU A 154 3.64 7.28 -12.14
N GLN A 155 2.51 7.06 -11.46
CA GLN A 155 2.09 7.95 -10.38
C GLN A 155 3.02 7.87 -9.16
N ARG A 156 3.57 6.68 -8.85
CA ARG A 156 4.52 6.49 -7.73
C ARG A 156 5.90 7.00 -8.06
N GLU A 157 6.35 6.74 -9.29
CA GLU A 157 7.67 7.07 -9.78
C GLU A 157 7.55 8.06 -10.94
N PRO A 158 7.16 9.33 -10.66
CA PRO A 158 6.89 10.32 -11.70
C PRO A 158 8.14 10.69 -12.52
N GLY A 159 9.33 10.30 -12.06
CA GLY A 159 10.59 10.45 -12.79
C GLY A 159 10.79 9.43 -13.92
N LEU A 160 9.93 8.42 -14.03
CA LEU A 160 10.00 7.41 -15.09
C LEU A 160 9.37 7.92 -16.39
N SER A 161 10.02 7.60 -17.50
CA SER A 161 9.57 7.94 -18.85
C SER A 161 9.74 6.74 -19.77
N SER A 162 8.83 6.61 -20.75
CA SER A 162 8.92 5.53 -21.74
C SER A 162 10.26 5.60 -22.47
N THR A 163 10.94 4.47 -22.56
CA THR A 163 12.15 4.39 -23.37
C THR A 163 11.78 4.31 -24.86
N PRO A 164 12.43 5.09 -25.75
CA PRO A 164 12.10 5.05 -27.18
C PRO A 164 12.49 3.73 -27.87
N THR A 165 13.39 2.96 -27.24
CA THR A 165 14.06 1.79 -27.84
C THR A 165 13.49 0.46 -27.37
N SER A 166 12.69 0.45 -26.31
CA SER A 166 12.19 -0.77 -25.69
C SER A 166 10.72 -0.59 -25.27
N GLU A 167 9.82 -1.25 -25.99
CA GLU A 167 8.39 -1.27 -25.64
C GLU A 167 8.19 -1.91 -24.26
N GLY A 168 7.29 -1.35 -23.45
CA GLY A 168 7.03 -1.84 -22.09
C GLY A 168 8.13 -1.52 -21.08
N VAL A 169 9.15 -0.71 -21.44
CA VAL A 169 10.22 -0.33 -20.52
C VAL A 169 10.19 1.17 -20.24
N TYR A 170 10.15 1.51 -18.95
CA TYR A 170 10.14 2.87 -18.45
C TYR A 170 11.37 3.12 -17.59
N SER A 171 12.06 4.23 -17.81
CA SER A 171 13.32 4.51 -17.11
C SER A 171 13.43 5.95 -16.63
N GLY A 172 14.23 6.15 -15.59
CA GLY A 172 14.37 7.45 -14.95
C GLY A 172 15.48 7.47 -13.89
N GLN A 173 15.41 8.47 -13.02
CA GLN A 173 16.25 8.59 -11.82
C GLN A 173 15.34 8.59 -10.60
N GLY A 174 15.73 7.87 -9.55
CA GLY A 174 14.98 7.82 -8.29
C GLY A 174 15.88 7.43 -7.13
N GLU A 175 15.26 7.13 -5.99
CA GLU A 175 15.98 6.65 -4.80
C GLU A 175 16.23 5.14 -4.90
N SER A 176 17.31 4.64 -4.31
CA SER A 176 17.53 3.20 -4.22
C SER A 176 16.63 2.58 -3.17
N SER A 177 16.10 1.39 -3.42
CA SER A 177 15.39 0.63 -2.40
C SER A 177 16.30 0.21 -1.24
N ILE A 178 17.62 0.17 -1.42
CA ILE A 178 18.56 -0.08 -0.33
C ILE A 178 18.92 1.24 0.35
N HIS A 179 18.33 1.53 1.51
CA HIS A 179 18.58 2.77 2.23
C HIS A 179 20.07 3.06 2.50
N ALA A 180 20.89 2.02 2.77
CA ALA A 180 22.33 2.18 2.98
C ALA A 180 23.06 2.81 1.76
N ILE A 181 22.51 2.68 0.56
CA ILE A 181 23.08 3.25 -0.67
C ILE A 181 22.96 4.78 -0.71
N THR A 182 22.02 5.36 0.03
CA THR A 182 21.86 6.83 0.11
C THR A 182 23.08 7.54 0.69
N ALA A 183 23.93 6.83 1.45
CA ALA A 183 25.20 7.34 1.95
C ALA A 183 26.25 7.52 0.82
N TYR A 184 26.07 6.85 -0.32
CA TYR A 184 27.05 6.80 -1.41
C TYR A 184 26.58 7.49 -2.68
N THR A 185 25.28 7.46 -2.97
CA THR A 185 24.66 8.17 -4.08
C THR A 185 23.29 8.72 -3.69
N LYS A 186 22.96 9.90 -4.22
CA LYS A 186 21.65 10.54 -3.97
C LYS A 186 20.53 9.93 -4.81
N THR A 187 20.87 9.49 -6.02
CA THR A 187 19.91 8.88 -6.95
C THR A 187 20.56 7.69 -7.66
N VAL A 188 19.72 6.77 -8.11
CA VAL A 188 20.09 5.64 -8.95
C VAL A 188 19.28 5.69 -10.24
N HIS A 189 19.81 5.07 -11.29
CA HIS A 189 19.03 4.82 -12.48
C HIS A 189 18.03 3.70 -12.21
N LEU A 190 16.77 3.96 -12.53
CA LEU A 190 15.68 3.00 -12.40
C LEU A 190 15.19 2.59 -13.78
N GLU A 191 14.95 1.30 -13.96
CA GLU A 191 14.30 0.73 -15.14
C GLU A 191 13.20 -0.23 -14.71
N TYR A 192 11.98 0.02 -15.17
CA TYR A 192 10.79 -0.76 -14.87
C TYR A 192 10.30 -1.43 -16.14
N THR A 193 10.09 -2.74 -16.08
CA THR A 193 9.66 -3.57 -17.22
C THR A 193 8.26 -4.08 -17.00
N PHE A 194 7.41 -3.91 -18.02
CA PHE A 194 6.02 -4.32 -18.03
C PHE A 194 5.78 -5.34 -19.15
N GLU A 195 5.02 -6.38 -18.83
CA GLU A 195 4.51 -7.35 -19.80
C GLU A 195 2.99 -7.34 -19.73
N ASN A 196 2.29 -7.26 -20.85
CA ASN A 196 0.81 -7.16 -20.87
C ASN A 196 0.27 -6.06 -19.92
N GLU A 197 0.92 -4.89 -19.95
CA GLU A 197 0.60 -3.72 -19.10
C GLU A 197 0.76 -3.91 -17.59
N VAL A 198 1.35 -5.03 -17.14
CA VAL A 198 1.60 -5.30 -15.73
C VAL A 198 3.09 -5.33 -15.40
N LEU A 199 3.45 -4.79 -14.23
CA LEU A 199 4.83 -4.74 -13.75
C LEU A 199 5.38 -6.15 -13.48
N VAL A 200 6.51 -6.49 -14.10
CA VAL A 200 7.16 -7.82 -13.96
C VAL A 200 8.63 -7.76 -13.52
N GLY A 201 9.30 -6.62 -13.72
CA GLY A 201 10.70 -6.47 -13.34
C GLY A 201 11.10 -5.03 -13.04
N ILE A 202 12.06 -4.86 -12.14
CA ILE A 202 12.66 -3.58 -11.78
C ILE A 202 14.17 -3.77 -11.72
N THR A 203 14.92 -2.84 -12.30
CA THR A 203 16.38 -2.77 -12.19
C THR A 203 16.78 -1.42 -11.61
N GLU A 204 17.57 -1.45 -10.55
CA GLU A 204 18.30 -0.29 -10.04
C GLU A 204 19.76 -0.42 -10.45
N SER A 205 20.34 0.67 -10.96
CA SER A 205 21.76 0.69 -11.29
C SER A 205 22.42 2.03 -11.01
N PHE A 206 23.67 1.97 -10.57
CA PHE A 206 24.49 3.16 -10.38
C PHE A 206 25.97 2.82 -10.48
N SER A 207 26.74 3.76 -11.03
CA SER A 207 28.19 3.59 -11.21
C SER A 207 28.95 4.09 -9.99
N VAL A 208 29.86 3.25 -9.50
CA VAL A 208 30.78 3.57 -8.42
C VAL A 208 32.17 3.72 -9.00
N THR A 209 32.72 4.93 -8.86
CA THR A 209 34.13 5.21 -9.17
C THR A 209 34.96 5.14 -7.89
N PRO A 210 36.24 4.73 -7.97
CA PRO A 210 37.21 4.96 -6.91
C PRO A 210 37.19 6.44 -6.49
N SER A 211 37.33 6.74 -5.20
CA SER A 211 37.41 8.12 -4.71
C SER A 211 38.63 8.85 -5.29
N MET A 212 38.70 10.18 -5.15
CA MET A 212 39.92 10.93 -5.49
C MET A 212 41.10 10.28 -4.77
N ASN A 213 42.08 9.78 -5.54
CA ASN A 213 43.21 8.89 -5.20
C ASN A 213 43.12 7.41 -5.65
N ARG A 214 42.11 6.99 -6.44
CA ARG A 214 42.01 5.62 -7.00
C ARG A 214 42.00 4.50 -5.95
N SER A 215 41.40 4.73 -4.78
CA SER A 215 41.19 3.68 -3.77
C SER A 215 40.02 2.79 -4.21
N TYR A 216 40.34 1.68 -4.85
CA TYR A 216 39.37 0.67 -5.30
C TYR A 216 38.57 0.04 -4.14
N GLN A 217 39.03 0.20 -2.89
CA GLN A 217 38.31 -0.19 -1.69
C GLN A 217 36.89 0.39 -1.65
N ARG A 218 36.69 1.63 -2.13
CA ARG A 218 35.34 2.24 -2.19
C ARG A 218 34.36 1.40 -3.01
N VAL A 219 34.81 0.85 -4.15
CA VAL A 219 33.96 0.02 -5.02
C VAL A 219 33.50 -1.22 -4.26
N PHE A 220 34.43 -1.90 -3.59
CA PHE A 220 34.12 -3.02 -2.71
C PHE A 220 33.15 -2.61 -1.59
N SER A 221 33.43 -1.54 -0.84
CA SER A 221 32.62 -1.14 0.32
C SER A 221 31.18 -0.80 -0.06
N VAL A 222 30.95 -0.16 -1.21
CA VAL A 222 29.59 0.15 -1.67
C VAL A 222 28.83 -1.13 -2.04
N PHE A 223 29.49 -2.07 -2.73
CA PHE A 223 28.89 -3.37 -3.03
C PHE A 223 28.61 -4.18 -1.77
N ASP A 224 29.57 -4.27 -0.85
CA ASP A 224 29.41 -5.00 0.42
C ASP A 224 28.29 -4.38 1.27
N ALA A 225 28.19 -3.04 1.33
CA ALA A 225 27.09 -2.37 2.03
C ALA A 225 25.72 -2.73 1.45
N ALA A 226 25.57 -2.80 0.11
CA ALA A 226 24.35 -3.28 -0.52
C ALA A 226 24.06 -4.74 -0.17
N LEU A 227 25.06 -5.61 -0.33
CA LEU A 227 24.94 -7.05 -0.08
C LEU A 227 24.52 -7.33 1.36
N ARG A 228 25.24 -6.76 2.35
CA ARG A 228 24.95 -6.95 3.78
C ARG A 228 23.57 -6.41 4.17
N SER A 229 23.14 -5.31 3.56
CA SER A 229 21.80 -4.77 3.79
C SER A 229 20.72 -5.74 3.32
N LEU A 230 20.88 -6.33 2.14
CA LEU A 230 19.94 -7.33 1.63
C LEU A 230 20.00 -8.64 2.41
N GLU A 231 21.18 -9.12 2.80
CA GLU A 231 21.32 -10.34 3.62
C GLU A 231 20.69 -10.20 5.00
N THR A 232 20.67 -8.99 5.56
CA THR A 232 19.96 -8.71 6.82
C THR A 232 18.44 -8.87 6.65
N VAL A 233 17.91 -8.54 5.46
CA VAL A 233 16.49 -8.62 5.16
C VAL A 233 16.08 -10.03 4.70
N TYR A 234 16.96 -10.74 3.98
CA TYR A 234 16.69 -12.05 3.38
C TYR A 234 17.67 -13.16 3.84
N PRO A 235 17.89 -13.33 5.16
CA PRO A 235 18.98 -14.16 5.68
C PRO A 235 18.87 -15.64 5.29
N GLU A 236 17.66 -16.17 5.11
CA GLU A 236 17.43 -17.59 4.84
C GLU A 236 17.55 -17.97 3.36
N SER A 237 17.55 -16.99 2.46
CA SER A 237 17.53 -17.22 1.00
C SER A 237 18.77 -16.71 0.28
N ALA A 238 19.66 -16.02 1.00
CA ALA A 238 20.83 -15.40 0.41
C ALA A 238 21.86 -16.46 0.00
N ASP A 239 22.22 -16.46 -1.27
CA ASP A 239 23.29 -17.26 -1.84
C ASP A 239 24.24 -16.36 -2.63
N ARG A 240 25.55 -16.62 -2.51
CA ARG A 240 26.60 -15.84 -3.17
C ARG A 240 27.36 -16.74 -4.13
N GLN A 241 27.54 -16.26 -5.34
CA GLN A 241 28.33 -16.93 -6.36
C GLN A 241 29.47 -16.03 -6.83
N ALA A 242 30.70 -16.55 -6.77
CA ALA A 242 31.85 -15.96 -7.44
C ALA A 242 31.77 -16.19 -8.95
N ILE A 243 31.97 -15.12 -9.71
CA ILE A 243 32.12 -15.16 -11.17
C ILE A 243 33.52 -14.66 -11.51
N VAL A 244 34.26 -15.48 -12.25
CA VAL A 244 35.68 -15.28 -12.54
C VAL A 244 35.89 -15.21 -14.06
N ASN A 245 36.51 -14.14 -14.53
CA ASN A 245 36.89 -13.90 -15.93
C ASN A 245 38.40 -13.73 -16.10
N THR A 246 39.19 -14.16 -15.12
CA THR A 246 40.66 -14.10 -15.13
C THR A 246 41.25 -15.45 -14.71
N SER A 247 42.50 -15.70 -15.10
CA SER A 247 43.28 -16.84 -14.60
C SER A 247 44.25 -16.46 -13.47
N ASP A 248 44.27 -15.19 -13.07
CA ASP A 248 45.11 -14.70 -11.99
C ASP A 248 44.60 -15.21 -10.64
N SER A 249 45.39 -16.08 -10.01
CA SER A 249 45.03 -16.77 -8.76
C SER A 249 44.73 -15.80 -7.62
N GLU A 250 45.34 -14.61 -7.61
CA GLU A 250 45.11 -13.63 -6.56
C GLU A 250 43.64 -13.21 -6.53
N TYR A 251 43.09 -12.79 -7.68
CA TYR A 251 41.68 -12.39 -7.76
C TYR A 251 40.73 -13.58 -7.63
N VAL A 252 41.09 -14.76 -8.17
CA VAL A 252 40.28 -15.98 -8.06
C VAL A 252 40.12 -16.39 -6.59
N ASP A 253 41.21 -16.46 -5.84
CA ASP A 253 41.17 -16.86 -4.43
C ASP A 253 40.40 -15.83 -3.60
N LEU A 254 40.62 -14.55 -3.87
CA LEU A 254 39.98 -13.44 -3.17
C LEU A 254 38.46 -13.41 -3.33
N VAL A 255 37.95 -13.52 -4.56
CA VAL A 255 36.49 -13.51 -4.80
C VAL A 255 35.83 -14.76 -4.22
N ASN A 256 36.49 -15.92 -4.28
CA ASN A 256 35.97 -17.16 -3.72
C ASN A 256 35.85 -17.06 -2.19
N ARG A 257 36.90 -16.59 -1.50
CA ARG A 257 36.89 -16.36 -0.04
C ARG A 257 35.75 -15.42 0.36
N TYR A 258 35.62 -14.30 -0.33
CA TYR A 258 34.54 -13.34 -0.05
C TYR A 258 33.14 -13.91 -0.31
N SER A 259 32.96 -14.68 -1.40
CA SER A 259 31.69 -15.36 -1.68
C SER A 259 31.35 -16.42 -0.63
N ASN A 260 32.35 -17.04 0.00
CA ASN A 260 32.18 -17.97 1.12
C ASN A 260 31.93 -17.28 2.48
N GLY A 261 31.81 -15.95 2.49
CA GLY A 261 31.51 -15.17 3.69
C GLY A 261 32.72 -14.83 4.55
N GLU A 262 33.95 -15.06 4.06
CA GLU A 262 35.16 -14.65 4.77
C GLU A 262 35.28 -13.12 4.83
N SER A 263 35.91 -12.63 5.89
CA SER A 263 36.25 -11.21 6.03
C SER A 263 37.54 -10.92 5.29
N LEU A 264 37.57 -9.79 4.57
CA LEU A 264 38.75 -9.31 3.85
C LEU A 264 39.40 -8.14 4.58
N ASP A 265 40.73 -8.08 4.58
CA ASP A 265 41.47 -6.91 5.08
C ASP A 265 41.43 -5.71 4.10
N GLU A 266 41.98 -4.56 4.49
CA GLU A 266 41.91 -3.33 3.70
C GLU A 266 42.56 -3.44 2.31
N GLN A 267 43.66 -4.18 2.20
CA GLN A 267 44.36 -4.39 0.93
C GLN A 267 43.56 -5.35 0.05
N GLU A 268 43.12 -6.47 0.62
CA GLU A 268 42.25 -7.44 -0.03
C GLU A 268 40.95 -6.80 -0.55
N GLN A 269 40.34 -5.90 0.20
CA GLN A 269 39.17 -5.14 -0.26
C GLN A 269 39.50 -4.22 -1.45
N THR A 270 40.69 -3.61 -1.42
CA THR A 270 41.18 -2.78 -2.52
C THR A 270 41.39 -3.61 -3.79
N ASP A 271 42.02 -4.76 -3.67
CA ASP A 271 42.32 -5.65 -4.80
C ASP A 271 41.04 -6.26 -5.39
N LEU A 272 40.07 -6.64 -4.53
CA LEU A 272 38.78 -7.12 -5.01
C LEU A 272 38.01 -6.03 -5.74
N GLY A 273 37.98 -4.81 -5.18
CA GLY A 273 37.37 -3.65 -5.84
C GLY A 273 38.02 -3.33 -7.20
N TYR A 274 39.34 -3.50 -7.32
CA TYR A 274 40.05 -3.35 -8.59
C TYR A 274 39.63 -4.44 -9.59
N GLY A 275 39.60 -5.69 -9.14
CA GLY A 275 39.13 -6.82 -9.94
C GLY A 275 37.71 -6.61 -10.48
N MET A 276 36.83 -5.99 -9.70
CA MET A 276 35.46 -5.62 -10.11
C MET A 276 35.43 -4.53 -11.18
N VAL A 277 36.23 -3.46 -11.03
CA VAL A 277 36.34 -2.39 -12.04
C VAL A 277 36.91 -2.91 -13.35
N MET A 278 37.93 -3.76 -13.27
CA MET A 278 38.58 -4.36 -14.45
C MET A 278 37.78 -5.49 -15.09
N GLY A 279 36.75 -6.00 -14.39
CA GLY A 279 35.93 -7.12 -14.85
C GLY A 279 36.60 -8.48 -14.75
N TYR A 280 37.67 -8.59 -13.95
CA TYR A 280 38.36 -9.85 -13.66
C TYR A 280 37.50 -10.77 -12.80
N VAL A 281 36.78 -10.19 -11.85
CA VAL A 281 35.92 -10.93 -10.91
C VAL A 281 34.69 -10.11 -10.56
N ARG A 282 33.60 -10.80 -10.21
CA ARG A 282 32.44 -10.20 -9.55
C ARG A 282 31.75 -11.22 -8.65
N VAL A 283 30.94 -10.72 -7.74
CA VAL A 283 30.00 -11.55 -6.97
C VAL A 283 28.60 -11.30 -7.49
N GLU A 284 27.89 -12.39 -7.76
CA GLU A 284 26.45 -12.38 -7.96
C GLU A 284 25.82 -12.95 -6.70
N ALA A 285 24.97 -12.17 -6.05
CA ALA A 285 24.20 -12.61 -4.90
C ALA A 285 22.74 -12.75 -5.30
N THR A 286 22.15 -13.90 -5.00
CA THR A 286 20.73 -14.16 -5.24
C THR A 286 20.01 -14.26 -3.90
N MET A 287 18.83 -13.65 -3.82
CA MET A 287 17.96 -13.68 -2.65
C MET A 287 16.52 -13.80 -3.13
N SER A 288 15.63 -14.17 -2.22
CA SER A 288 14.21 -14.19 -2.56
C SER A 288 13.28 -14.06 -1.37
N SER A 289 12.08 -13.58 -1.66
CA SER A 289 10.90 -13.74 -0.82
C SER A 289 9.90 -14.69 -1.50
N GLU A 290 8.70 -14.79 -0.95
CA GLU A 290 7.60 -15.59 -1.50
C GLU A 290 7.33 -15.27 -2.98
N ASN A 291 7.27 -13.97 -3.33
CA ASN A 291 6.82 -13.51 -4.65
C ASN A 291 7.89 -12.72 -5.44
N THR A 292 9.10 -12.57 -4.89
CA THR A 292 10.15 -11.73 -5.49
C THR A 292 11.49 -12.44 -5.50
N GLY A 293 12.11 -12.48 -6.68
CA GLY A 293 13.50 -12.85 -6.89
C GLY A 293 14.36 -11.59 -6.92
N ILE A 294 15.55 -11.67 -6.33
CA ILE A 294 16.49 -10.55 -6.22
C ILE A 294 17.85 -11.04 -6.69
N VAL A 295 18.50 -10.25 -7.55
CA VAL A 295 19.88 -10.47 -7.98
C VAL A 295 20.67 -9.18 -7.79
N LEU A 296 21.70 -9.22 -6.96
CA LEU A 296 22.68 -8.15 -6.82
C LEU A 296 23.98 -8.57 -7.50
N THR A 297 24.49 -7.74 -8.40
CA THR A 297 25.75 -8.02 -9.10
C THR A 297 26.46 -6.72 -9.50
N THR A 298 27.58 -6.85 -10.20
CA THR A 298 28.29 -5.72 -10.80
C THR A 298 28.63 -5.96 -12.27
N ASN A 299 28.65 -4.86 -13.03
CA ASN A 299 29.23 -4.81 -14.37
C ASN A 299 30.47 -3.91 -14.37
N ALA A 300 31.53 -4.41 -14.98
CA ALA A 300 32.78 -3.67 -15.12
C ALA A 300 32.66 -2.57 -16.16
N ASN A 301 33.31 -1.43 -15.90
CA ASN A 301 33.46 -0.34 -16.84
C ASN A 301 34.90 0.21 -16.75
N PRO A 302 35.90 -0.56 -17.24
CA PRO A 302 37.31 -0.24 -17.06
C PRO A 302 37.70 1.09 -17.73
N ASP A 303 37.06 1.44 -18.84
CA ASP A 303 37.33 2.68 -19.57
C ASP A 303 36.99 3.94 -18.76
N ASN A 304 36.03 3.82 -17.84
CA ASN A 304 35.61 4.91 -16.95
C ASN A 304 36.12 4.73 -15.52
N ASP A 305 37.01 3.76 -15.28
CA ASP A 305 37.52 3.39 -13.95
C ASP A 305 36.36 3.21 -12.96
N ALA A 306 35.34 2.44 -13.35
CA ALA A 306 34.11 2.28 -12.57
C ALA A 306 33.61 0.83 -12.58
N ALA A 307 32.82 0.49 -11.56
CA ALA A 307 31.93 -0.66 -11.58
C ALA A 307 30.50 -0.17 -11.42
N THR A 308 29.59 -0.69 -12.22
CA THR A 308 28.15 -0.43 -12.08
C THR A 308 27.57 -1.49 -11.16
N VAL A 309 27.05 -1.08 -10.02
CA VAL A 309 26.24 -1.94 -9.15
C VAL A 309 24.87 -2.07 -9.77
N ILE A 310 24.38 -3.29 -9.89
CA ILE A 310 23.10 -3.62 -10.52
C ILE A 310 22.31 -4.49 -9.56
N LEU A 311 21.08 -4.07 -9.32
CA LEU A 311 20.14 -4.78 -8.47
C LEU A 311 18.86 -5.00 -9.26
N THR A 312 18.54 -6.26 -9.51
CA THR A 312 17.37 -6.67 -10.30
C THR A 312 16.37 -7.36 -9.39
N TYR A 313 15.13 -6.93 -9.50
CA TYR A 313 13.95 -7.50 -8.88
C TYR A 313 13.07 -8.11 -9.96
N SER A 314 12.64 -9.35 -9.76
CA SER A 314 11.72 -10.03 -10.67
C SER A 314 10.58 -10.69 -9.91
N ARG A 315 9.42 -10.74 -10.55
CA ARG A 315 8.29 -11.53 -10.07
C ARG A 315 8.65 -13.03 -10.11
N ARG A 316 8.36 -13.78 -9.04
CA ARG A 316 8.44 -15.25 -9.02
C ARG A 316 7.13 -15.92 -9.40
#